data_AF-A0A662YZ25-F1
#
_entry.id   AF-A0A662YZ25-F1
#
_cell.length_a   1.000
_cell.length_b   1.000
_cell.length_c   1.000
_cell.angle_alpha   90.00
_cell.angle_beta   90.00
_cell.angle_gamma   90.00
#
_symmetry.space_group_name_H-M   'P 1'
#
loop_
_entity.id
_entity.type
_entity.pdbx_description
1 polymer ?
#
loop_
_entity_poly.entity_id
_entity_poly.type
_entity_poly.pdbx_seq_one_letter_code
_entity_poly.pdbx_strand_id
1 'polypeptide(L)' 'MVISETLRMYPPGFRFTRDAAKDWNVNGHFIPAGATIEIPAGYIHYDPEYWPEPEKFIPER' A
#
# COMPACT_ATOMS: atom_id res chain seq x y z
N MET A 1 -8.39 5.44 15.64
CA MET A 1 -8.52 4.53 16.82
C MET A 1 -7.19 3.79 17.06
N VAL A 2 -6.79 3.53 18.32
CA VAL A 2 -5.49 2.89 18.69
C VAL A 2 -5.17 1.64 17.84
N ILE A 3 -6.11 0.70 17.73
CA ILE A 3 -5.90 -0.56 16.99
C ILE A 3 -5.64 -0.29 15.50
N SER A 4 -6.42 0.61 14.88
CA SER A 4 -6.28 0.94 13.46
C SER A 4 -4.93 1.60 13.17
N GLU A 5 -4.49 2.52 14.03
CA GLU A 5 -3.21 3.19 13.85
C GLU A 5 -2.03 2.23 14.09
N THR A 6 -2.16 1.27 15.02
CA THR A 6 -1.18 0.20 15.18
C THR A 6 -1.08 -0.65 13.92
N LEU A 7 -2.21 -1.04 13.32
CA LEU A 7 -2.22 -1.82 12.08
C LEU A 7 -1.72 -1.03 10.87
N ARG A 8 -1.89 0.29 10.85
CA ARG A 8 -1.31 1.14 9.80
C ARG A 8 0.22 1.11 9.86
N MET A 9 0.80 1.35 11.03
CA MET A 9 2.26 1.42 11.21
C MET A 9 2.93 0.03 11.21
N TYR A 10 2.24 -0.97 11.74
CA TYR A 10 2.76 -2.33 11.90
C TYR A 10 1.78 -3.38 11.34
N PRO A 11 1.49 -3.34 10.03
CA PRO A 11 0.54 -4.26 9.44
C PRO A 11 1.10 -5.70 9.45
N PRO A 12 0.31 -6.72 9.82
CA PRO A 12 0.72 -8.11 9.71
C PRO A 12 0.96 -8.52 8.24
N GLY A 13 0.25 -7.88 7.29
CA GLY A 13 0.49 -8.03 5.85
C GLY A 13 1.18 -6.79 5.28
N PHE A 14 2.49 -6.86 5.08
CA PHE A 14 3.29 -5.71 4.63
C PHE A 14 3.30 -5.56 3.09
N ARG A 15 3.26 -6.68 2.36
CA ARG A 15 3.27 -6.76 0.90
C ARG A 15 2.23 -7.77 0.43
N PHE A 16 1.52 -7.43 -0.63
CA PHE A 16 0.56 -8.30 -1.29
C PHE A 16 0.91 -8.41 -2.77
N THR A 17 0.47 -9.47 -3.43
CA THR A 17 0.73 -9.65 -4.86
C THR A 17 -0.55 -9.89 -5.64
N ARG A 18 -0.56 -9.49 -6.91
CA ARG A 18 -1.59 -9.80 -7.90
C ARG A 18 -0.93 -10.13 -9.22
N ASP A 19 -1.50 -11.08 -9.96
CA ASP A 19 -1.06 -11.35 -11.33
C ASP A 19 -1.98 -10.63 -12.32
N ALA A 20 -1.38 -9.97 -13.30
CA ALA A 20 -2.11 -9.28 -14.35
C ALA A 20 -2.84 -10.30 -15.24
N ALA A 21 -4.17 -10.32 -15.20
CA ALA A 21 -4.96 -11.27 -16.01
C ALA A 21 -4.87 -11.00 -17.53
N LYS A 22 -4.49 -9.78 -17.91
CA LYS A 22 -4.30 -9.33 -19.30
C LYS A 22 -3.36 -8.13 -19.32
N ASP A 23 -2.91 -7.76 -20.51
CA ASP A 23 -2.18 -6.52 -20.74
C ASP A 23 -2.97 -5.32 -20.21
N TRP A 24 -2.30 -4.43 -19.49
CA TRP A 24 -2.92 -3.28 -18.85
C TRP A 24 -1.97 -2.08 -18.82
N ASN A 25 -2.46 -0.90 -19.17
CA ASN A 25 -1.81 0.37 -18.87
C ASN A 25 -2.41 1.02 -17.61
N VAL A 26 -1.59 1.25 -16.59
CA VAL A 26 -1.98 1.95 -15.34
C VAL A 26 -1.01 3.09 -15.06
N ASN A 27 -1.53 4.29 -14.81
CA ASN A 27 -0.72 5.49 -14.56
C ASN A 27 0.41 5.72 -15.61
N GLY A 28 0.15 5.42 -16.89
CA GLY A 28 1.14 5.53 -17.96
C GLY A 28 2.16 4.38 -18.04
N HIS A 29 2.04 3.35 -17.20
CA HIS A 29 2.92 2.19 -17.18
C HIS A 29 2.23 0.99 -17.81
N PHE A 30 2.89 0.36 -18.78
CA PHE A 30 2.44 -0.89 -19.38
C PHE A 30 2.83 -2.08 -18.49
N ILE A 31 1.85 -2.93 -18.20
CA ILE A 31 2.00 -4.18 -17.46
C ILE A 31 1.53 -5.31 -18.38
N PRO A 32 2.40 -6.28 -18.72
CA PRO A 32 2.01 -7.40 -19.56
C PRO A 32 1.16 -8.41 -18.79
N ALA A 33 0.30 -9.12 -19.51
CA ALA A 33 -0.43 -10.27 -18.99
C ALA A 33 0.53 -11.28 -18.34
N GLY A 34 0.15 -11.81 -17.18
CA GLY A 34 0.93 -12.75 -16.39
C GLY A 34 2.02 -12.11 -15.51
N ALA A 35 2.25 -10.79 -15.59
CA ALA A 35 3.17 -10.13 -14.67
C ALA A 35 2.63 -10.14 -13.23
N THR A 36 3.49 -10.48 -12.28
CA THR A 36 3.21 -10.31 -10.85
C THR A 36 3.47 -8.86 -10.43
N ILE A 37 2.46 -8.24 -9.86
CA ILE A 37 2.48 -6.88 -9.33
C ILE A 37 2.52 -6.97 -7.81
N GLU A 38 3.53 -6.36 -7.18
CA GLU A 38 3.58 -6.21 -5.73
C GLU A 38 2.87 -4.91 -5.31
N ILE A 39 2.02 -5.00 -4.29
CA ILE A 39 1.35 -3.89 -3.63
C ILE A 39 2.05 -3.68 -2.28
N PRO A 40 2.89 -2.64 -2.15
CA PRO A 40 3.67 -2.37 -0.95
C PRO A 40 2.84 -1.63 0.10
N ALA A 41 1.79 -2.28 0.64
CA ALA A 41 0.83 -1.66 1.57
C ALA A 41 1.51 -0.96 2.76
N GLY A 42 2.55 -1.59 3.33
CA GLY A 42 3.31 -1.00 4.43
C GLY A 42 4.06 0.27 4.06
N TYR A 43 4.45 0.47 2.80
CA TYR A 43 5.06 1.74 2.36
C TYR A 43 4.00 2.80 2.05
N ILE A 44 2.88 2.40 1.44
CA ILE A 44 1.75 3.30 1.16
C ILE A 44 1.20 3.91 2.46
N HIS A 45 1.21 3.14 3.56
CA HIS A 45 0.83 3.64 4.88
C HIS A 45 1.73 4.75 5.44
N TYR A 46 2.90 5.00 4.85
CA TYR A 46 3.80 6.09 5.21
C TYR A 46 3.85 7.21 4.17
N ASP A 47 3.00 7.16 3.15
CA ASP A 47 2.92 8.22 2.15
C ASP A 47 2.28 9.50 2.77
N PRO A 48 3.00 10.63 2.84
CA PRO A 48 2.48 11.86 3.43
C PRO A 48 1.32 12.49 2.65
N GLU A 49 1.11 12.13 1.39
CA GLU A 49 -0.06 12.56 0.62
C GLU A 49 -1.35 12.02 1.24
N TYR A 50 -1.32 10.79 1.75
CA TYR A 50 -2.48 10.12 2.34
C TYR A 50 -2.46 10.14 3.87
N TRP A 51 -1.28 10.24 4.49
CA TRP A 51 -1.08 10.17 5.93
C TRP A 51 -0.19 11.31 6.44
N PRO A 52 -0.73 12.48 6.81
CA PRO A 52 0.05 13.59 7.36
C PRO A 52 0.88 13.19 8.59
N GLU A 53 2.15 13.60 8.67
CA GLU A 53 3.06 13.15 9.75
C GLU A 53 3.09 11.60 9.89
N PRO A 54 3.35 10.86 8.79
CA PRO A 54 3.08 9.42 8.70
C PRO A 54 3.87 8.56 9.70
N GLU A 55 5.02 9.08 10.15
CA GLU A 55 5.90 8.43 11.13
C GLU A 55 5.41 8.59 12.58
N LYS A 56 4.46 9.50 12.85
CA LYS A 56 3.89 9.67 14.17
C LYS A 56 2.75 8.68 14.40
N PHE A 57 2.71 8.10 15.59
CA PHE A 57 1.58 7.32 16.06
C PHE A 57 0.49 8.27 16.56
N ILE A 58 -0.60 8.41 15.79
CA ILE A 58 -1.72 9.31 16.12
C ILE A 58 -3.01 8.46 16.25
N PRO A 59 -3.36 8.02 17.47
CA PRO A 59 -4.51 7.13 17.69
C PRO A 59 -5.87 7.70 17.28
N GLU A 60 -6.03 9.01 17.16
CA GLU A 60 -7.29 9.68 16.82
C GLU A 60 -7.60 9.66 15.33
N ARG A 61 -6.61 9.30 14.52
CA ARG A 61 -6.73 9.07 13.08
C ARG A 61 -7.69 7.94 12.72
#